data_AF-A0A5B8UQ90-F1
#
_entry.id   AF-A0A5B8UQ90-F1
#
_cell.length_a   1.000
_cell.length_b   1.000
_cell.length_c   1.000
_cell.angle_alpha   90.00
_cell.angle_beta   90.00
_cell.angle_gamma   90.00
#
_symmetry.space_group_name_H-M   'P 1'
#
loop_
_entity.id
_entity.type
_entity.pdbx_description
1 polymer ?
#
loop_
_entity_poly.entity_id
_entity_poly.type
_entity_poly.pdbx_seq_one_letter_code
_entity_poly.pdbx_strand_id
1 'polypeptide(L)' 'MSRTSLIIADTLFVIVLAVSYQRGDLQEYPVILVPLLIAAFATCVIRHVNYYHITKKIF' A
#
# COMPACT_ATOMS: atom_id res chain seq x y z
N MET A 1 5.54 -5.93 -14.95
CA MET A 1 5.16 -4.58 -14.48
C MET A 1 6.35 -3.66 -14.58
N SER A 2 6.19 -2.45 -15.11
CA SER A 2 7.30 -1.48 -15.12
C SER A 2 7.51 -0.94 -13.70
N ARG A 3 8.75 -0.58 -13.38
CA ARG A 3 9.13 0.02 -12.08
C ARG A 3 8.26 1.21 -11.72
N THR A 4 7.88 1.99 -12.73
CA THR A 4 7.02 3.18 -12.62
C THR A 4 5.61 2.82 -12.14
N SER A 5 5.02 1.72 -12.63
CA SER A 5 3.68 1.30 -12.19
C SER A 5 3.63 0.88 -10.71
N LEU A 6 4.76 0.41 -10.16
CA LEU A 6 4.87 0.05 -8.75
C LEU A 6 4.83 1.29 -7.86
N ILE A 7 5.68 2.27 -8.17
CA ILE A 7 5.80 3.51 -7.41
C ILE A 7 4.48 4.28 -7.45
N ILE A 8 3.81 4.30 -8.61
CA ILE A 8 2.49 4.94 -8.75
C ILE A 8 1.44 4.24 -7.88
N ALA A 9 1.43 2.91 -7.81
CA ALA A 9 0.49 2.18 -6.97
C ALA A 9 0.71 2.46 -5.48
N ASP A 10 1.96 2.47 -5.02
CA ASP A 10 2.29 2.71 -3.61
C ASP A 10 2.02 4.16 -3.20
N THR A 11 2.31 5.13 -4.08
CA THR A 11 1.98 6.55 -3.84
C THR A 11 0.47 6.80 -3.83
N LEU A 12 -0.29 6.20 -4.75
CA LEU A 12 -1.75 6.25 -4.73
C LEU A 12 -2.31 5.66 -3.44
N PHE A 13 -1.76 4.55 -2.95
CA PHE A 13 -2.16 3.95 -1.69
C PHE A 13 -1.97 4.91 -0.51
N VAL A 14 -0.80 5.55 -0.40
CA VAL A 14 -0.51 6.53 0.66
C VAL A 14 -1.45 7.74 0.58
N ILE A 15 -1.74 8.25 -0.62
CA ILE A 15 -2.66 9.37 -0.83
C ILE A 15 -4.09 9.00 -0.37
N VAL A 16 -4.60 7.85 -0.79
CA VAL A 16 -5.94 7.39 -0.37
C VAL A 16 -6.01 7.25 1.15
N LEU A 17 -4.97 6.70 1.77
CA LEU A 17 -4.87 6.52 3.21
C LEU A 17 -4.87 7.87 3.95
N ALA A 18 -4.11 8.86 3.46
CA ALA A 18 -4.08 10.21 4.02
C ALA A 18 -5.43 10.92 3.89
N VAL A 19 -6.12 10.78 2.74
CA VAL A 19 -7.45 11.37 2.51
C VAL A 19 -8.49 10.71 3.42
N SER A 20 -8.50 9.37 3.52
CA SER A 20 -9.40 8.64 4.42
C SER A 20 -9.15 8.97 5.89
N TYR A 21 -7.89 9.23 6.28
CA TYR A 21 -7.57 9.70 7.62
C TYR A 21 -8.11 11.10 7.91
N GLN A 22 -7.95 12.04 6.97
CA GLN A 22 -8.48 13.40 7.11
C GLN A 22 -10.01 13.45 7.17
N ARG A 23 -10.69 12.53 6.46
CA ARG A 23 -12.15 12.45 6.45
C ARG A 23 -12.75 11.73 7.66
N GLY A 24 -11.95 11.00 8.43
CA GLY A 24 -12.44 10.19 9.56
C GLY A 24 -13.07 8.85 9.14
N ASP A 25 -12.98 8.47 7.85
CA ASP A 25 -13.56 7.23 7.30
C ASP A 25 -13.07 5.96 8.04
N LEU A 26 -11.87 6.03 8.62
CA LEU A 26 -11.29 4.96 9.43
C LEU A 26 -12.07 4.66 10.72
N GLN A 27 -12.77 5.66 11.27
CA GLN A 27 -13.66 5.48 12.43
C GLN A 27 -15.07 5.08 12.02
N GLU A 28 -15.51 5.50 10.84
CA GLU A 28 -16.87 5.22 10.34
C GLU A 28 -16.99 3.79 9.79
N TYR A 29 -15.96 3.29 9.10
CA TYR A 29 -15.96 1.95 8.50
C TYR A 29 -14.75 1.09 8.88
N PRO A 30 -14.47 0.90 10.18
CA PRO A 30 -13.27 0.20 10.64
C PRO A 30 -13.23 -1.25 10.16
N VAL A 31 -14.39 -1.91 10.02
CA VAL A 31 -14.47 -3.33 9.67
C VAL A 31 -14.09 -3.61 8.22
N ILE A 32 -14.21 -2.63 7.32
CA ILE A 32 -13.90 -2.81 5.89
C ILE A 32 -12.57 -2.14 5.56
N LEU A 33 -12.37 -0.89 5.99
CA LEU A 33 -11.17 -0.13 5.64
C LEU A 33 -9.92 -0.74 6.27
N VAL A 34 -9.96 -1.14 7.54
CA VAL A 34 -8.79 -1.65 8.27
C VAL A 34 -8.23 -2.94 7.64
N PRO A 35 -9.04 -4.00 7.39
CA PRO A 35 -8.50 -5.20 6.75
C PRO A 35 -8.04 -4.94 5.31
N LEU A 36 -8.69 -4.04 4.58
CA LEU A 36 -8.24 -3.63 3.24
C LEU A 36 -6.86 -2.97 3.29
N LEU A 37 -6.64 -2.10 4.28
CA LEU A 37 -5.36 -1.45 4.58
C LEU A 37 -4.27 -2.47 4.92
N ILE A 38 -4.58 -3.43 5.79
CA ILE A 38 -3.64 -4.48 6.20
C ILE A 38 -3.27 -5.35 4.99
N ALA A 39 -4.26 -5.75 4.19
CA ALA A 39 -4.04 -6.54 2.98
C ALA A 39 -3.17 -5.78 1.97
N ALA A 40 -3.47 -4.51 1.71
CA ALA A 40 -2.70 -3.68 0.80
C ALA A 40 -1.26 -3.47 1.29
N PHE A 41 -1.06 -3.22 2.58
CA PHE A 41 0.27 -3.10 3.18
C PHE A 41 1.07 -4.40 3.09
N ALA A 42 0.45 -5.54 3.43
CA ALA A 42 1.08 -6.86 3.28
C ALA A 42 1.48 -7.13 1.83
N THR A 43 0.64 -6.73 0.88
CA THR A 43 0.93 -6.87 -0.56
C THR A 43 2.13 -6.03 -0.97
N CYS A 44 2.27 -4.80 -0.44
CA CYS A 44 3.44 -3.94 -0.68
C CYS A 44 4.72 -4.55 -0.09
N VAL A 45 4.66 -5.06 1.15
CA VAL A 45 5.81 -5.71 1.82
C VAL A 45 6.25 -6.95 1.05
N ILE A 46 5.33 -7.86 0.72
CA ILE A 46 5.65 -9.08 -0.05
C ILE A 46 6.28 -8.70 -1.40
N ARG A 47 5.75 -7.66 -2.05
CA ARG A 47 6.28 -7.16 -3.32
C ARG A 47 7.69 -6.60 -3.17
N HIS A 48 7.96 -5.80 -2.14
CA HIS A 48 9.30 -5.29 -1.85
C HIS A 48 10.29 -6.42 -1.52
N VAL A 49 9.88 -7.39 -0.69
CA VAL A 49 10.69 -8.56 -0.34
C VAL A 49 10.99 -9.41 -1.57
N ASN A 50 9.99 -9.68 -2.41
CA ASN A 50 10.17 -10.48 -3.62
C ASN A 50 11.04 -9.74 -4.65
N TYR A 51 10.83 -8.44 -4.82
CA TYR A 51 11.68 -7.63 -5.69
C TYR A 51 13.13 -7.59 -5.18
N TYR A 52 13.32 -7.42 -3.87
CA TYR A 52 14.62 -7.46 -3.23
C TYR A 52 15.30 -8.83 -3.39
N HIS A 53 14.57 -9.92 -3.23
CA HIS A 53 15.10 -11.26 -3.42
C HIS A 53 15.58 -11.50 -4.87
N ILE A 54 14.81 -11.04 -5.86
CA ILE A 54 15.12 -11.23 -7.28
C ILE A 54 16.26 -10.31 -7.74
N THR A 55 16.29 -9.05 -7.28
CA THR A 55 17.22 -8.04 -7.81
C THR A 55 18.36 -7.68 -6.86
N LYS A 56 18.33 -8.14 -5.59
CA LYS A 56 19.21 -7.73 -4.49
C LYS A 56 19.32 -6.21 -4.30
N LYS A 57 18.30 -5.46 -4.74
CA LYS A 57 18.25 -4.00 -4.63
C LYS A 57 17.02 -3.61 -3.83
N ILE A 58 17.25 -2.77 -2.82
CA ILE A 58 16.17 -2.11 -2.10
C ILE A 58 15.66 -1.02 -3.04
N PHE A 59 14.35 -1.02 -3.29
CA PHE A 59 13.69 0.04 -4.02
C PHE A 59 13.49 1.26 -3.13
#